data_AF-A0A2S8G0R6-F1
#
_entry.id   AF-A0A2S8G0R6-F1
#
_cell.length_a   1.000
_cell.length_b   1.000
_cell.length_c   1.000
_cell.angle_alpha   90.00
_cell.angle_beta   90.00
_cell.angle_gamma   90.00
#
_symmetry.space_group_name_H-M   'P 1'
#
loop_
_entity.id
_entity.type
_entity.pdbx_description
1 polymer ?
#
loop_
_entity_poly.entity_id
_entity_poly.type
_entity_poly.pdbx_seq_one_letter_code
_entity_poly.pdbx_strand_id
1 'polypeptide(L)'
;MILKLFRNRKGQGLVEYGLIIAGVALICAAAVSVFGHKTSDLISAVATILPGAHTDDNAPITSGKLIETTAGSSSTPITLNAAGILANSGQERLSKNVGVTPLGTEGSGGFGGLITEAE
;
A
#
# COMPACT_ATOMS: atom_id res chain seq x y z
N MET A 1 -7.29 -4.15 -47.10
CA MET A 1 -6.77 -3.06 -46.24
C MET A 1 -6.32 -3.55 -44.85
N ILE A 2 -6.95 -4.60 -44.30
CA ILE A 2 -6.62 -5.25 -43.01
C ILE A 2 -5.16 -5.74 -42.88
N LEU A 3 -4.53 -6.24 -43.95
CA LEU A 3 -3.13 -6.71 -43.88
C LEU A 3 -2.08 -5.59 -43.72
N LYS A 4 -2.43 -4.32 -43.95
CA LYS A 4 -1.50 -3.19 -43.71
C LYS A 4 -1.41 -2.82 -42.23
N LEU A 5 -2.42 -3.15 -41.41
CA LEU A 5 -2.42 -2.85 -39.98
C LEU A 5 -1.43 -3.75 -39.20
N PHE A 6 -1.33 -5.02 -39.58
CA PHE A 6 -0.41 -5.99 -38.96
C PHE A 6 1.05 -5.86 -39.42
N ARG A 7 1.36 -5.04 -40.44
CA ARG A 7 2.71 -4.91 -41.01
C ARG A 7 3.44 -3.63 -40.60
N ASN A 8 2.80 -2.77 -39.81
CA ASN A 8 3.42 -1.58 -39.25
C ASN A 8 4.18 -1.94 -37.95
N ARG A 9 5.51 -2.10 -38.06
CA ARG A 9 6.42 -2.28 -36.90
C ARG A 9 6.93 -0.96 -36.30
N LYS A 10 6.48 0.18 -36.83
CA LYS A 10 6.85 1.50 -36.30
C LYS A 10 6.20 1.67 -34.93
N GLY A 11 7.01 1.73 -33.89
CA GLY A 11 6.57 1.79 -32.48
C GLY A 11 6.67 0.47 -31.72
N GLN A 12 7.03 -0.64 -32.37
CA GLN A 12 7.16 -1.95 -31.70
C GLN A 12 8.19 -1.89 -30.55
N GLY A 13 9.34 -1.26 -30.77
CA GLY A 13 10.35 -1.10 -29.71
C GLY A 13 9.87 -0.24 -28.54
N LEU A 14 9.04 0.79 -28.81
CA LEU A 14 8.48 1.64 -27.75
C LEU A 14 7.50 0.85 -26.86
N VAL A 15 6.67 0.01 -27.49
CA VAL A 15 5.74 -0.87 -26.78
C VAL A 15 6.49 -1.97 -26.01
N GLU A 16 7.55 -2.54 -26.55
CA GLU A 16 8.35 -3.57 -25.86
C GLU A 16 8.99 -3.00 -24.58
N TYR A 17 9.66 -1.85 -24.65
CA TYR A 17 10.24 -1.24 -23.44
C TYR A 17 9.16 -0.82 -22.43
N GLY A 18 8.02 -0.29 -22.91
CA GLY A 18 6.88 0.04 -22.03
C GLY A 18 6.30 -1.19 -21.33
N LEU A 19 6.17 -2.31 -22.05
CA LEU A 19 5.65 -3.56 -21.51
C LEU A 19 6.61 -4.15 -20.45
N ILE A 20 7.92 -4.09 -20.69
CA ILE A 20 8.92 -4.56 -19.73
C ILE A 20 8.88 -3.71 -18.45
N ILE A 21 8.79 -2.38 -18.56
CA ILE A 21 8.69 -1.48 -17.39
C ILE A 21 7.42 -1.78 -16.58
N ALA A 22 6.28 -1.93 -17.26
CA ALA A 22 5.02 -2.29 -16.60
C ALA A 22 5.09 -3.66 -15.90
N GLY A 23 5.76 -4.64 -16.53
CA GLY A 23 5.97 -5.97 -15.95
C GLY A 23 6.83 -5.93 -14.68
N VAL A 24 7.96 -5.21 -14.71
CA VAL A 24 8.82 -5.04 -13.52
C VAL A 24 8.06 -4.35 -12.40
N ALA A 25 7.35 -3.26 -12.69
CA ALA A 25 6.56 -2.53 -11.71
C ALA A 25 5.49 -3.42 -11.06
N LEU A 26 4.79 -4.25 -11.84
CA LEU A 26 3.79 -5.18 -11.34
C LEU A 26 4.40 -6.24 -10.42
N ILE A 27 5.53 -6.84 -10.81
CA ILE A 27 6.22 -7.85 -9.99
C ILE A 27 6.69 -7.23 -8.67
N CYS A 28 7.26 -6.02 -8.70
CA CYS A 28 7.67 -5.29 -7.51
C CYS A 28 6.47 -4.98 -6.60
N ALA A 29 5.34 -4.53 -7.16
CA ALA A 29 4.13 -4.26 -6.39
C ALA A 29 3.58 -5.53 -5.72
N ALA A 30 3.56 -6.66 -6.43
CA ALA A 30 3.14 -7.94 -5.89
C ALA A 30 4.08 -8.43 -4.77
N ALA A 31 5.39 -8.29 -4.95
CA ALA A 31 6.38 -8.64 -3.92
C ALA A 31 6.18 -7.80 -2.65
N VAL A 32 6.06 -6.49 -2.77
CA VAL A 32 5.82 -5.58 -1.63
C VAL A 32 4.49 -5.90 -0.95
N SER A 33 3.44 -6.23 -1.71
CA SER A 33 2.14 -6.62 -1.17
C SER A 33 2.18 -7.91 -0.35
N VAL A 34 3.03 -8.88 -0.72
CA VAL A 34 3.15 -10.16 0.00
C VAL A 34 4.08 -10.03 1.21
N PHE A 35 5.14 -9.23 1.10
CA PHE A 35 6.18 -9.12 2.14
C PHE A 35 5.93 -8.01 3.16
N GLY A 36 5.09 -7.01 2.89
CA GLY A 36 4.93 -5.81 3.74
C GLY A 36 4.81 -6.10 5.24
N HIS A 37 3.79 -6.86 5.67
CA HIS A 37 3.61 -7.17 7.10
C HIS A 37 4.66 -8.18 7.61
N LYS A 38 5.10 -9.13 6.77
CA LYS A 38 6.08 -10.16 7.16
C LYS A 38 7.44 -9.55 7.48
N THR A 39 7.83 -8.49 6.78
CA THR A 39 9.06 -7.75 7.06
C THR A 39 8.94 -6.95 8.36
N SER A 40 7.79 -6.32 8.63
CA SER A 40 7.52 -5.69 9.94
C SER A 40 7.58 -6.70 11.08
N ASP A 41 7.00 -7.90 10.91
CA ASP A 41 7.03 -8.94 11.93
C ASP A 41 8.47 -9.41 12.22
N LEU A 42 9.28 -9.57 11.17
CA LEU A 42 10.69 -9.92 11.30
C LEU A 42 11.48 -8.83 12.04
N ILE A 43 11.28 -7.56 11.67
CA ILE A 43 11.99 -6.45 12.31
C ILE A 43 11.55 -6.28 13.77
N SER A 44 10.27 -6.50 14.07
CA SER A 44 9.72 -6.47 15.43
C SER A 44 10.27 -7.61 16.29
N ALA A 45 10.40 -8.81 15.71
CA ALA A 45 11.02 -9.95 16.38
C ALA A 45 12.51 -9.66 16.69
N VAL A 46 13.24 -9.08 15.74
CA VAL A 46 14.64 -8.70 15.94
C VAL A 46 14.78 -7.59 16.98
N ALA A 47 13.92 -6.57 16.96
CA ALA A 47 13.89 -5.49 17.95
C ALA A 47 13.64 -6.03 19.38
N THR A 48 12.77 -7.03 19.52
CA THR A 48 12.50 -7.70 20.81
C THR A 48 13.70 -8.49 21.34
N ILE A 49 14.53 -9.04 20.44
CA ILE A 49 15.64 -9.94 20.79
C ILE A 49 16.97 -9.18 20.99
N LEU A 50 17.12 -7.97 20.44
CA LEU A 50 18.32 -7.15 20.63
C LEU A 50 18.28 -6.43 21.99
N PRO A 51 19.12 -6.82 22.98
CA PRO A 51 19.17 -6.12 24.26
C PRO A 51 19.90 -4.78 24.06
N GLY A 52 19.24 -3.66 24.38
CA GLY A 52 19.89 -2.34 24.39
C GLY A 52 19.02 -1.10 24.12
N ALA A 53 17.73 -1.26 23.79
CA ALA A 53 16.83 -0.13 23.55
C ALA A 53 16.32 0.48 24.86
N HIS A 54 16.37 1.82 25.01
CA HIS A 54 15.60 2.49 26.07
C HIS A 54 14.11 2.18 25.89
N THR A 55 13.30 2.32 26.95
CA THR A 55 11.84 2.06 26.90
C THR A 55 11.14 2.81 25.77
N ASP A 56 11.68 3.95 25.35
CA ASP A 56 11.14 4.77 24.26
C ASP A 56 11.46 4.19 22.86
N ASP A 57 12.56 3.43 22.73
CA ASP A 57 13.02 2.80 21.48
C ASP A 57 12.44 1.38 21.28
N ASN A 58 11.85 0.82 22.33
CA ASN A 58 11.21 -0.50 22.31
C ASN A 58 9.69 -0.42 22.15
N ALA A 59 9.18 0.72 21.66
CA ALA A 59 7.77 0.88 21.35
C ALA A 59 7.34 -0.16 20.29
N PRO A 60 6.12 -0.73 20.39
CA PRO A 60 5.63 -1.70 19.42
C PRO A 60 5.69 -1.14 17.98
N ILE A 61 6.43 -1.82 17.11
CA ILE A 61 6.45 -1.51 15.68
C ILE A 61 5.07 -1.83 15.13
N THR A 62 4.29 -0.79 14.85
CA THR A 62 2.95 -0.91 14.29
C THR A 62 3.03 -0.82 12.76
N SER A 63 2.71 -1.91 12.08
CA SER A 63 2.57 -1.91 10.62
C SER A 63 1.22 -1.31 10.24
N GLY A 64 1.26 -0.16 9.57
CA GLY A 64 0.07 0.50 9.05
C GLY A 64 -0.43 -0.12 7.74
N LYS A 65 -1.70 0.13 7.40
CA LYS A 65 -2.29 -0.29 6.12
C LYS A 65 -2.41 0.91 5.18
N LEU A 66 -1.84 0.85 3.97
CA LEU A 66 -2.09 1.92 2.98
C LEU A 66 -3.52 1.85 2.42
N ILE A 67 -4.07 0.65 2.31
CA ILE A 67 -5.41 0.37 1.81
C ILE A 67 -6.09 -0.60 2.77
N GLU A 68 -7.33 -0.32 3.15
CA GLU A 68 -8.11 -1.16 4.05
C GLU A 68 -8.45 -2.47 3.36
N THR A 69 -7.90 -3.54 3.90
CA THR A 69 -8.17 -4.90 3.48
C THR A 69 -8.81 -5.69 4.61
N THR A 70 -9.68 -6.63 4.24
CA THR A 70 -10.24 -7.63 5.15
C THR A 70 -9.35 -8.85 5.10
N ALA A 71 -8.98 -9.35 6.28
CA ALA A 71 -8.24 -10.60 6.39
C ALA A 71 -9.05 -11.73 5.75
N GLY A 72 -8.46 -12.41 4.79
CA GLY A 72 -8.94 -13.71 4.38
C GLY A 72 -8.65 -14.74 5.48
N SER A 73 -9.51 -15.75 5.62
CA SER A 73 -9.16 -16.99 6.31
C SER A 73 -7.97 -17.68 5.63
N SER A 74 -7.38 -18.71 6.26
CA SER A 74 -6.20 -19.44 5.76
C SER A 74 -6.31 -19.97 4.31
N SER A 75 -7.52 -20.00 3.75
CA SER A 75 -7.84 -20.48 2.40
C SER A 75 -8.49 -19.41 1.50
N THR A 76 -8.65 -18.17 1.95
CA THR A 76 -9.24 -17.08 1.15
C THR A 76 -8.22 -15.95 0.95
N PRO A 77 -8.15 -15.35 -0.25
CA PRO A 77 -7.29 -14.19 -0.49
C PRO A 77 -7.63 -13.02 0.44
N ILE A 78 -6.63 -12.19 0.71
CA ILE A 78 -6.86 -10.86 1.28
C ILE A 78 -7.73 -10.08 0.28
N THR A 79 -8.87 -9.56 0.74
CA THR A 79 -9.81 -8.81 -0.11
C THR A 79 -9.84 -7.34 0.28
N LEU A 80 -10.20 -6.49 -0.67
CA LEU A 80 -10.42 -5.07 -0.41
C LEU A 80 -11.64 -4.88 0.50
N ASN A 81 -11.49 -4.16 1.62
CA ASN A 81 -12.61 -3.83 2.50
C ASN A 81 -13.40 -2.63 1.95
N ALA A 82 -14.06 -2.81 0.80
CA ALA A 82 -14.80 -1.74 0.13
C ALA A 82 -15.87 -1.09 1.02
N ALA A 83 -16.55 -1.88 1.86
CA ALA A 83 -17.56 -1.38 2.79
C ALA A 83 -16.95 -0.46 3.87
N GLY A 84 -15.81 -0.86 4.45
CA GLY A 84 -15.08 -0.03 5.41
C GLY A 84 -14.50 1.23 4.77
N ILE A 85 -14.03 1.13 3.53
CA ILE A 85 -13.54 2.27 2.75
C ILE A 85 -14.65 3.30 2.54
N LEU A 86 -15.82 2.85 2.10
CA LEU A 86 -16.98 3.72 1.85
C LEU A 86 -17.49 4.37 3.15
N ALA A 87 -17.56 3.60 4.24
CA ALA A 87 -18.01 4.10 5.54
C ALA A 87 -17.07 5.15 6.14
N ASN A 88 -15.79 5.14 5.78
CA ASN A 88 -14.80 6.14 6.20
C ASN A 88 -14.48 7.15 5.08
N SER A 89 -15.32 7.22 4.04
CA SER A 89 -15.18 8.24 2.99
C SER A 89 -15.33 9.65 3.60
N GLY A 90 -14.47 10.59 3.20
CA GLY A 90 -14.42 11.94 3.76
C GLY A 90 -13.74 12.05 5.14
N GLN A 91 -13.11 10.99 5.63
CA GLN A 91 -12.30 10.98 6.87
C GLN A 91 -10.81 10.77 6.56
N GLU A 92 -9.91 11.12 7.49
CA GLU A 92 -8.47 10.87 7.36
C GLU A 92 -8.11 9.38 7.52
N ARG A 93 -8.40 8.61 6.48
CA ARG A 93 -8.19 7.15 6.44
C ARG A 93 -6.73 6.77 6.60
N LEU A 94 -5.83 7.45 5.88
CA LEU A 94 -4.40 7.14 5.94
C LEU A 94 -3.82 7.39 7.33
N SER A 95 -4.14 8.53 7.97
CA SER A 95 -3.71 8.86 9.33
C SER A 95 -4.09 7.74 10.31
N LYS A 96 -5.38 7.36 10.30
CA LYS A 96 -5.89 6.26 11.12
C LYS A 96 -5.21 4.92 10.84
N ASN A 97 -4.92 4.61 9.57
CA ASN A 97 -4.36 3.32 9.22
C ASN A 97 -2.87 3.17 9.52
N VAL A 98 -2.11 4.27 9.64
CA VAL A 98 -0.67 4.24 9.96
C VAL A 98 -0.36 4.72 11.38
N GLY A 99 -1.39 4.82 12.24
CA GLY A 99 -1.22 5.14 13.66
C GLY A 99 -0.89 6.61 13.94
N VAL A 100 -1.10 7.49 12.97
CA VAL A 100 -0.99 8.94 13.17
C VAL A 100 -2.36 9.46 13.61
N THR A 101 -2.40 10.20 14.72
CA THR A 101 -3.62 10.82 15.22
C THR A 101 -4.25 11.66 14.09
N PRO A 102 -5.50 11.37 13.68
CA PRO A 102 -6.18 12.14 12.64
C PRO A 102 -6.31 13.62 13.02
N LEU A 103 -6.17 14.50 12.02
CA LEU A 103 -6.46 15.92 12.17
C LEU A 103 -7.98 16.02 12.25
N GLY A 104 -8.51 16.12 13.48
CA GLY A 104 -9.86 16.62 13.65
C GLY A 104 -9.98 18.05 13.11
N THR A 105 -11.16 18.65 13.23
CA THR A 105 -11.46 20.03 12.78
C THR A 105 -10.54 21.10 13.38
N GLU A 106 -9.74 20.77 14.40
CA GLU A 106 -8.76 21.67 15.02
C GLU A 106 -7.38 21.01 15.05
N GLY A 107 -6.40 21.65 14.40
CA GLY A 107 -5.03 21.14 14.26
C GLY A 107 -4.38 20.82 15.61
N SER A 108 -3.55 19.79 15.76
CA SER A 108 -2.39 19.43 14.96
C SER A 108 -2.13 17.92 14.96
N GLY A 109 -1.84 17.33 13.80
CA GLY A 109 -1.47 15.92 13.62
C GLY A 109 -2.39 15.22 12.64
N GLY A 110 -1.84 14.49 11.66
CA GLY A 110 -2.55 13.88 10.54
C GLY A 110 -1.85 14.16 9.21
N PHE A 111 -2.06 13.33 8.18
CA PHE A 111 -1.50 13.58 6.84
C PHE A 111 -2.28 14.65 6.06
N GLY A 112 -3.38 15.19 6.62
CA GLY A 112 -4.26 16.14 5.94
C GLY A 112 -5.03 15.51 4.78
N GLY A 113 -6.03 16.22 4.25
CA GLY A 113 -6.92 15.80 3.16
C GLY A 113 -6.22 15.54 1.82
N LEU A 114 -5.42 14.48 1.72
CA LEU A 114 -4.67 14.12 0.52
C LEU A 114 -5.54 13.49 -0.58
N ILE A 115 -6.86 13.38 -0.37
CA ILE A 115 -7.80 13.20 -1.47
C ILE A 115 -9.07 13.98 -1.15
N THR A 116 -9.14 15.21 -1.63
CA THR A 116 -10.45 15.82 -1.92
C THR A 116 -10.99 15.06 -3.12
N GLU A 117 -11.70 13.96 -2.87
CA GLU A 117 -12.50 13.30 -3.90
C GLU A 117 -13.51 14.36 -4.33
N ALA A 118 -13.21 15.01 -5.46
CA ALA A 118 -14.11 15.97 -6.08
C ALA A 118 -15.45 15.27 -6.34
N GLU A 119 -16.51 15.97 -5.98
CA GLU A 119 -17.92 15.61 -6.18
C GLU A 119 -18.22 15.07 -7.60
#